data_AF-A0A2K5BVJ9-F1
#
_entry.id   AF-A0A2K5BVJ9-F1
#
_cell.length_a   1.000
_cell.length_b   1.000
_cell.length_c   1.000
_cell.angle_alpha   90.00
_cell.angle_beta   90.00
_cell.angle_gamma   90.00
#
_symmetry.space_group_name_H-M   'P 1'
#
loop_
_entity.id
_entity.type
_entity.pdbx_description
1 polymer ?
#
loop_
_entity_poly.entity_id
_entity_poly.type
_entity_poly.pdbx_seq_one_letter_code
_entity_poly.pdbx_strand_id
1 'polypeptide(L)' 'MEDEVVRFAKKMDKMVQKKNAAGALDLLKELKNIPMTLELLGSWILDPNLVS' A
#
# COMPACT_ATOMS: atom_id res chain seq x y z
N MET A 1 8.72 -6.54 -5.55
CA MET A 1 7.86 -6.45 -4.35
C MET A 1 7.75 -4.99 -3.88
N GLU A 2 8.88 -4.30 -3.74
CA GLU A 2 8.91 -2.82 -3.57
C GLU A 2 8.12 -2.09 -4.67
N ASP A 3 8.26 -2.52 -5.93
CA ASP A 3 7.46 -1.99 -7.05
C ASP A 3 5.95 -2.21 -6.92
N GLU A 4 5.53 -3.31 -6.28
CA GLU A 4 4.10 -3.58 -6.07
C GLU A 4 3.53 -2.65 -5.01
N VAL A 5 4.29 -2.44 -3.94
CA VAL A 5 3.96 -1.50 -2.88
C VAL A 5 3.84 -0.07 -3.42
N VAL A 6 4.80 0.38 -4.23
CA VAL A 6 4.74 1.67 -4.93
C VAL A 6 3.54 1.75 -5.87
N ARG A 7 3.20 0.66 -6.58
CA ARG A 7 2.01 0.60 -7.44
C ARG A 7 0.72 0.73 -6.63
N PHE A 8 0.65 0.13 -5.44
CA PHE A 8 -0.49 0.25 -4.52
C PHE A 8 -0.66 1.67 -4.00
N ALA A 9 0.43 2.30 -3.53
CA ALA A 9 0.43 3.69 -3.09
C ALA A 9 -0.12 4.64 -4.20
N LYS A 10 0.40 4.53 -5.43
CA LYS A 10 -0.07 5.33 -6.57
C LYS A 10 -1.54 5.08 -6.93
N LYS A 11 -2.03 3.85 -6.79
CA LYS A 11 -3.45 3.54 -7.01
C LYS A 11 -4.32 4.13 -5.88
N MET A 12 -3.86 4.07 -4.64
CA MET A 12 -4.56 4.62 -3.47
C MET A 12 -4.76 6.14 -3.61
N ASP A 13 -3.71 6.87 -3.99
CA ASP A 13 -3.78 8.31 -4.27
C ASP A 13 -4.85 8.65 -5.33
N LYS A 14 -4.90 7.88 -6.42
CA LYS A 14 -5.92 8.06 -7.45
C LYS A 14 -7.33 7.80 -6.93
N MET A 15 -7.52 6.85 -6.02
CA MET A 15 -8.85 6.58 -5.44
C MET A 15 -9.28 7.69 -4.50
N VAL A 16 -8.37 8.26 -3.72
CA VAL A 16 -8.61 9.43 -2.86
C VAL A 16 -9.01 10.64 -3.69
N GLN A 17 -8.24 10.95 -4.74
CA GLN A 17 -8.54 12.07 -5.65
C GLN A 17 -9.92 11.94 -6.31
N LYS A 18 -10.33 10.71 -6.66
CA LYS A 18 -11.63 10.43 -7.27
C LYS A 18 -12.77 10.25 -6.28
N LYS A 19 -12.52 10.38 -4.97
CA LYS A 19 -13.48 10.09 -3.88
C LYS A 19 -14.12 8.69 -4.01
N ASN A 20 -13.37 7.73 -4.53
CA ASN A 20 -13.86 6.37 -4.79
C ASN A 20 -13.56 5.46 -3.59
N ALA A 21 -14.42 5.49 -2.58
CA ALA A 21 -14.26 4.70 -1.35
C ALA A 21 -14.37 3.18 -1.59
N ALA A 22 -15.24 2.74 -2.50
CA ALA A 22 -15.37 1.32 -2.84
C ALA A 22 -14.10 0.78 -3.50
N GLY A 23 -13.55 1.52 -4.47
CA GLY A 23 -12.29 1.16 -5.11
C GLY A 23 -11.10 1.17 -4.14
N ALA A 24 -11.08 2.09 -3.17
CA ALA A 24 -10.08 2.08 -2.11
C ALA A 24 -10.20 0.84 -1.20
N LEU A 25 -11.43 0.45 -0.84
CA LEU A 25 -11.68 -0.73 -0.01
C LEU A 25 -11.23 -2.03 -0.69
N ASP A 26 -11.48 -2.18 -1.99
CA ASP A 26 -11.04 -3.35 -2.74
C ASP A 26 -9.51 -3.38 -2.87
N LEU A 27 -8.88 -2.23 -3.06
CA LEU A 27 -7.43 -2.09 -3.08
C LEU A 27 -6.78 -2.53 -1.75
N LEU A 28 -7.39 -2.19 -0.60
CA LEU A 28 -6.93 -2.62 0.72
C LEU A 28 -7.02 -4.13 0.92
N LYS A 29 -8.06 -4.79 0.39
CA LYS A 29 -8.19 -6.25 0.42
C LYS A 29 -7.11 -6.92 -0.41
N GLU A 30 -6.79 -6.38 -1.59
CA GLU A 30 -5.69 -6.87 -2.42
C GLU A 30 -4.34 -6.72 -1.71
N LEU A 31 -4.10 -5.57 -1.06
CA LEU A 31 -2.88 -5.31 -0.29
C LEU A 31 -2.68 -6.34 0.84
N LYS A 32 -3.75 -6.69 1.55
CA LYS A 32 -3.73 -7.70 2.63
C LYS A 32 -3.30 -9.09 2.13
N ASN A 33 -3.52 -9.39 0.85
CA ASN A 33 -3.19 -10.69 0.26
C ASN A 33 -1.77 -10.75 -0.32
N ILE A 34 -1.01 -9.65 -0.29
CA ILE A 34 0.40 -9.66 -0.64
C ILE A 34 1.16 -10.36 0.49
N PRO A 35 1.90 -11.45 0.23
CA PRO A 35 2.68 -12.13 1.25
C PRO A 35 3.83 -11.24 1.73
N MET A 36 3.57 -10.39 2.73
CA MET A 36 4.57 -9.51 3.31
C MET A 36 5.60 -10.32 4.10
N THR A 37 6.88 -10.17 3.77
CA THR A 37 7.96 -10.80 4.54
C THR A 37 8.19 -10.03 5.84
N LEU A 38 8.66 -10.73 6.89
CA LEU A 38 9.06 -10.08 8.15
C LEU A 38 10.12 -9.00 7.92
N GLU A 39 10.98 -9.19 6.93
CA GLU A 39 12.00 -8.23 6.51
C GLU A 39 11.38 -6.95 5.92
N LEU A 40 10.33 -7.08 5.10
CA LEU A 40 9.61 -5.95 4.52
C LEU A 40 8.79 -5.20 5.59
N LEU A 41 8.12 -5.92 6.49
CA LEU A 41 7.41 -5.33 7.62
C LEU A 41 8.39 -4.60 8.55
N GLY A 42 9.54 -5.20 8.81
CA GLY A 42 10.63 -4.59 9.58
C GLY A 42 11.12 -3.32 8.92
N SER A 43 11.39 -3.33 7.61
CA SER A 43 11.81 -2.14 6.87
C SER A 43 10.77 -1.02 6.91
N TRP A 44 9.48 -1.34 6.85
CA TRP A 44 8.38 -0.36 6.95
C TRP A 44 8.25 0.24 8.35
N ILE A 45 8.46 -0.57 9.39
CA ILE A 45 8.38 -0.11 10.78
C ILE A 45 9.64 0.66 11.20
N LEU A 46 10.80 0.31 10.63
CA LEU A 46 12.11 0.87 10.98
C LEU A 46 12.53 2.05 10.11
N ASP A 47 11.93 2.25 8.93
CA ASP A 47 12.13 3.45 8.10
C ASP A 47 10.94 4.41 8.21
N PRO A 48 11.05 5.48 9.02
CA PRO A 48 9.98 6.47 9.18
C PRO A 48 9.69 7.27 7.89
N ASN A 49 10.56 7.23 6.88
CA ASN A 49 10.37 7.96 5.61
C ASN A 49 9.49 7.21 4.60
N LEU A 50 9.18 5.93 4.85
CA LEU A 50 8.22 5.18 4.03
C LEU A 50 6.77 5.44 4.43
N VAL A 51 6.55 6.11 5.56
CA VAL A 51 5.22 6.45 6.12
C VAL A 51 4.84 7.92 5.84
N SER A 52 5.76 8.72 5.30
CA SER A 52 5.60 10.17 5.04
C SER A 52 5.21 10.50 3.60
#